data_AF-A0AAW7AH76-F1
#
_entry.id   AF-A0AAW7AH76-F1
#
_cell.length_a   1.000
_cell.length_b   1.000
_cell.length_c   1.000
_cell.angle_alpha   90.00
_cell.angle_beta   90.00
_cell.angle_gamma   90.00
#
_symmetry.space_group_name_H-M   'P 1'
#
loop_
_entity.id
_entity.type
_entity.pdbx_description
1 polymer ?
#
loop_
_entity_poly.entity_id
_entity_poly.type
_entity_poly.pdbx_seq_one_letter_code
_entity_poly.pdbx_strand_id
1 'polypeptide(L)' 'MCFDYSALTGRIVEKFGSRQAFAYAVGLSERSLSLKLNNKVGWKDREISRAIDLLELEESEIPAYFFNREVQNN' A
#
# COMPACT_ATOMS: atom_id res chain seq x y z
N MET A 1 -13.72 0.75 8.41
CA MET A 1 -12.55 0.06 8.98
C MET A 1 -11.33 0.73 8.37
N CYS A 2 -10.44 1.28 9.18
CA CYS A 2 -9.21 1.93 8.72
C CYS A 2 -8.01 1.03 8.96
N PHE A 3 -7.12 1.00 7.98
CA PHE A 3 -5.84 0.31 8.04
C PHE A 3 -4.71 1.33 8.08
N ASP A 4 -3.67 1.04 8.85
CA ASP A 4 -2.47 1.84 8.91
C ASP A 4 -1.53 1.44 7.76
N TYR A 5 -1.42 2.33 6.77
CA TYR A 5 -0.52 2.17 5.62
C TYR A 5 0.79 2.93 5.80
N SER A 6 1.18 3.33 7.02
CA SER A 6 2.44 4.06 7.27
C SER A 6 3.65 3.24 6.83
N ALA A 7 3.69 1.95 7.20
CA ALA A 7 4.75 1.03 6.78
C ALA A 7 4.80 0.87 5.26
N LEU A 8 3.64 0.68 4.62
CA LEU A 8 3.54 0.56 3.16
C LEU A 8 4.02 1.82 2.45
N THR A 9 3.63 2.99 2.96
CA THR A 9 4.03 4.28 2.41
C THR A 9 5.54 4.51 2.55
N GLY A 10 6.12 4.14 3.69
CA GLY A 10 7.57 4.18 3.90
C GLY A 10 8.30 3.32 2.89
N ARG A 11 7.89 2.05 2.76
CA ARG A 11 8.50 1.10 1.83
C ARG A 11 8.39 1.54 0.36
N ILE A 12 7.26 2.13 -0.02
CA ILE A 12 7.08 2.72 -1.36
C ILE A 12 8.13 3.81 -1.62
N VAL A 13 8.35 4.72 -0.67
CA VAL A 13 9.31 5.82 -0.82
C VAL A 13 10.75 5.29 -0.82
N GLU A 14 11.07 4.33 0.03
CA GLU A 14 12.40 3.71 0.06
C GLU A 14 12.78 3.04 -1.27
N LYS A 15 11.84 2.33 -1.89
CA LYS A 15 12.13 1.55 -3.10
C LYS A 15 11.94 2.32 -4.41
N PHE A 16 10.91 3.16 -4.50
CA PHE A 16 10.55 3.88 -5.73
C PHE A 16 10.90 5.36 -5.69
N GLY A 17 11.37 5.90 -4.55
CA GLY A 17 11.66 7.32 -4.35
C GLY A 17 10.42 8.22 -4.25
N SER A 18 9.31 7.85 -4.89
CA SER A 18 8.06 8.61 -4.85
C SER A 18 6.82 7.74 -5.02
N ARG A 19 5.69 8.22 -4.47
CA ARG A 19 4.37 7.59 -4.65
C ARG A 19 3.92 7.58 -6.12
N GLN A 20 4.29 8.60 -6.90
CA GLN A 20 3.94 8.69 -8.31
C GLN A 20 4.62 7.60 -9.13
N ALA A 21 5.92 7.35 -8.91
CA ALA A 21 6.66 6.29 -9.58
C ALA A 21 6.07 4.90 -9.27
N PHE A 22 5.72 4.67 -8.00
CA PHE A 22 5.06 3.43 -7.60
C PHE A 22 3.66 3.28 -8.21
N ALA A 23 2.85 4.34 -8.25
CA ALA A 23 1.53 4.32 -8.88
C ALA A 23 1.61 3.83 -10.34
N TYR A 24 2.56 4.37 -11.11
CA TYR A 24 2.80 3.93 -12.48
C TYR A 24 3.21 2.45 -12.54
N ALA A 25 4.15 2.01 -11.70
CA ALA A 25 4.65 0.63 -11.69
C ALA A 25 3.55 -0.40 -11.35
N VAL A 26 2.69 -0.09 -10.36
CA VAL A 26 1.58 -0.96 -9.93
C VAL A 26 0.36 -0.86 -10.86
N GLY A 27 0.38 0.04 -11.85
CA GLY A 27 -0.69 0.19 -12.85
C GLY A 27 -1.89 1.00 -12.36
N LEU A 28 -1.67 1.95 -11.44
CA LEU A 28 -2.67 2.83 -10.88
C LEU A 28 -2.40 4.29 -11.25
N SER A 29 -3.46 5.11 -11.24
CA SER A 29 -3.27 6.56 -11.22
C SER A 29 -2.78 7.01 -9.85
N GLU A 30 -2.04 8.13 -9.78
CA GLU A 30 -1.60 8.71 -8.51
C GLU A 30 -2.79 9.03 -7.59
N ARG A 31 -3.91 9.49 -8.17
CA ARG A 31 -5.17 9.70 -7.45
C ARG A 31 -5.70 8.39 -6.86
N SER A 32 -5.72 7.31 -7.63
CA SER A 32 -6.19 5.99 -7.17
C SER A 32 -5.32 5.45 -6.04
N LEU A 33 -4.00 5.58 -6.14
CA LEU A 33 -3.08 5.20 -5.07
C LEU A 33 -3.32 6.03 -3.81
N SER A 34 -3.46 7.35 -3.95
CA SER A 34 -3.75 8.24 -2.81
C SER A 34 -5.05 7.87 -2.12
N LEU A 35 -6.12 7.59 -2.86
CA LEU A 35 -7.39 7.15 -2.28
C LEU A 35 -7.26 5.81 -1.53
N LYS A 36 -6.42 4.89 -2.00
CA LYS A 36 -6.15 3.63 -1.31
C LYS A 36 -5.37 3.81 -0.01
N LEU A 37 -4.25 4.54 -0.07
CA LEU A 37 -3.41 4.84 1.09
C LEU A 37 -4.13 5.69 2.15
N ASN A 38 -5.19 6.41 1.78
CA ASN A 38 -6.03 7.18 2.70
C ASN A 38 -7.33 6.46 3.10
N ASN A 39 -7.40 5.13 2.92
CA ASN A 39 -8.57 4.31 3.28
C ASN A 39 -9.89 4.73 2.60
N LYS A 40 -9.86 5.49 1.50
CA LYS A 40 -11.07 5.91 0.76
C LYS A 40 -11.55 4.84 -0.21
N VAL A 41 -10.64 4.00 -0.70
CA VAL A 41 -10.91 2.89 -1.63
C VAL A 41 -10.10 1.68 -1.18
N GLY A 42 -10.72 0.50 -1.13
CA GLY A 42 -9.99 -0.73 -0.80
C GLY A 42 -8.98 -1.15 -1.87
N TRP A 43 -7.98 -1.92 -1.45
CA TRP A 43 -7.09 -2.64 -2.37
C TRP A 43 -7.80 -3.87 -2.95
N LYS A 44 -7.51 -4.20 -4.21
CA LYS A 44 -7.91 -5.45 -4.85
C LYS A 44 -6.79 -6.47 -4.73
N ASP A 45 -7.13 -7.75 -4.68
CA ASP A 45 -6.14 -8.84 -4.52
C ASP A 45 -5.01 -8.78 -5.56
N ARG A 46 -5.33 -8.46 -6.82
CA ARG A 46 -4.34 -8.29 -7.90
C ARG A 46 -3.40 -7.10 -7.68
N GLU A 47 -3.90 -6.03 -7.07
CA GLU A 47 -3.10 -4.85 -6.74
C GLU A 47 -2.18 -5.14 -5.56
N ILE A 48 -2.66 -5.90 -4.56
CA ILE A 48 -1.86 -6.35 -3.41
C ILE A 48 -0.72 -7.26 -3.87
N SER A 49 -1.04 -8.30 -4.64
CA SER A 49 -0.03 -9.23 -5.18
C SER A 49 1.03 -8.49 -5.99
N ARG A 50 0.62 -7.61 -6.91
CA ARG A 50 1.57 -6.81 -7.70
C ARG A 50 2.39 -5.85 -6.83
N ALA A 51 1.80 -5.27 -5.78
CA ALA A 51 2.52 -4.39 -4.88
C ALA A 51 3.60 -5.14 -4.08
N ILE A 52 3.32 -6.37 -3.61
CA ILE A 52 4.29 -7.21 -2.90
C ILE A 52 5.48 -7.52 -3.81
N ASP A 53 5.23 -7.98 -5.04
CA ASP A 53 6.28 -8.26 -6.02
C ASP A 53 7.12 -7.01 -6.29
N LEU A 54 6.46 -5.89 -6.55
CA LEU A 54 7.10 -4.62 -6.85
C LEU A 54 7.87 -4.04 -5.65
N LEU A 55 7.47 -4.34 -4.42
CA LEU A 55 8.11 -3.86 -3.20
C LEU A 55 9.19 -4.82 -2.68
N GLU A 56 9.40 -5.97 -3.34
CA GLU A 56 10.29 -7.06 -2.88
C GLU A 56 9.98 -7.40 -1.41
N LEU A 57 8.70 -7.66 -1.14
CA LEU A 57 8.22 -8.12 0.16
C LEU A 57 7.88 -9.61 0.08
N GLU A 58 7.87 -10.28 1.22
CA GLU A 58 7.36 -11.65 1.26
C GLU A 58 5.83 -11.65 1.34
N GLU A 59 5.19 -12.68 0.76
CA GLU A 59 3.73 -12.87 0.89
C GLU A 59 3.28 -12.98 2.36
N SER A 60 4.18 -13.46 3.24
CA SER A 60 3.99 -13.54 4.69
C SER A 60 3.78 -12.17 5.34
N GLU A 61 4.25 -11.09 4.71
CA GLU A 61 4.17 -9.72 5.22
C GLU A 61 2.89 -9.00 4.78
N ILE A 62 2.08 -9.58 3.89
CA ILE A 62 0.81 -8.99 3.43
C ILE A 62 -0.07 -8.50 4.60
N PRO A 63 -0.28 -9.29 5.68
CA PRO A 63 -1.07 -8.84 6.83
C PRO A 63 -0.51 -7.57 7.48
N ALA A 64 0.82 -7.45 7.60
CA ALA A 64 1.48 -6.31 8.24
C ALA A 64 1.38 -5.03 7.41
N TYR A 65 1.39 -5.14 6.07
CA TYR A 65 1.37 -3.97 5.19
C TYR A 65 -0.04 -3.54 4.75
N PHE A 66 -0.96 -4.49 4.56
CA PHE A 66 -2.28 -4.22 3.96
C PHE A 66 -3.44 -4.38 4.94
N PHE A 67 -3.22 -5.09 6.05
CA PHE A 67 -4.29 -5.43 7.00
C PHE A 67 -3.97 -5.03 8.44
N ASN A 68 -2.93 -4.21 8.66
CA ASN A 68 -2.64 -3.61 9.96
C ASN A 68 -3.74 -2.63 10.32
N ARG A 69 -4.53 -2.94 11.36
CA ARG A 69 -5.67 -2.12 11.76
C ARG A 69 -5.19 -0.93 12.56
N GLU A 70 -5.69 0.27 12.26
CA GLU A 70 -5.52 1.37 13.20
C GLU A 70 -6.22 1.02 14.51
N VAL A 71 -5.44 0.88 15.59
CA VAL A 71 -5.98 0.81 16.94
C VAL A 71 -6.48 2.20 17.30
N GLN A 72 -7.81 2.36 17.36
CA GLN A 72 -8.39 3.52 18.03
C GLN A 72 -8.04 3.41 19.51
N ASN A 73 -7.04 4.18 19.95
CA ASN A 73 -6.88 4.51 21.35
C ASN A 73 -8.10 5.35 21.73
N ASN A 74 -8.99 4.77 22.53
CA ASN A 74 -10.16 5.42 23.11
C ASN A 74 -9.79 6.06 24.46
#